data_AF-A0AA92W4E0-F1
#
_entry.id   AF-A0AA92W4E0-F1
#
_cell.length_a   1.000
_cell.length_b   1.000
_cell.length_c   1.000
_cell.angle_alpha   90.00
_cell.angle_beta   90.00
_cell.angle_gamma   90.00
#
_symmetry.space_group_name_H-M   'P 1'
#
loop_
_entity.id
_entity.type
_entity.pdbx_description
1 polymer ?
#
loop_
_entity_poly.entity_id
_entity_poly.type
_entity_poly.pdbx_seq_one_letter_code
_entity_poly.pdbx_strand_id
1 'polypeptide(L)'
;MNKMNLSDKVFYLRMESKSEDDIRNYIKKTLEDGNCSLSDIKFALENSDVNNYITLDLFSHCIDRIVESKSVKGCLKCIEIFAIEYSRRNDCTKLNECVIELIIDTNGYRRLIGRHLWDSLNLNDSDLDLLTNNEEFQMRFVLSILSDFDNPQKRLSKTLLFFNSDYSSVRMCLVNVLANYAYNYYGTVKKYIDKTEINESDEYKQFSAFFSELDAKFKYMDKCKELLSDYSMPTILESCNRATQNFMKETMKMAERKRDSIVDKFMTKIALGKGGGWLDENGNVQQLAHIKFSCEMPIMLNALSPLEEQEFFNNMYLDWSTISNKNEK
;
A
#
# COMPACT_ATOMS: atom_id res chain seq x y z
N MET A 1 30.49 22.52 -17.63
CA MET A 1 29.45 22.00 -18.55
C MET A 1 28.32 21.45 -17.71
N ASN A 2 27.11 22.01 -17.81
CA ASN A 2 25.95 21.43 -17.12
C ASN A 2 25.68 20.04 -17.71
N LYS A 3 25.68 19.02 -16.84
CA LYS A 3 25.31 17.65 -17.20
C LYS A 3 23.81 17.71 -17.57
N MET A 4 23.47 17.57 -18.85
CA MET A 4 22.06 17.47 -19.27
C MET A 4 21.40 16.32 -18.50
N ASN A 5 20.21 16.59 -17.96
CA ASN A 5 19.43 15.57 -17.28
C ASN A 5 18.91 14.54 -18.30
N LEU A 6 18.44 13.39 -17.82
CA LEU A 6 17.97 12.29 -18.65
C LEU A 6 16.78 12.70 -19.56
N SER A 7 15.90 13.57 -19.07
CA SER A 7 14.76 14.13 -19.82
C SER A 7 15.20 14.86 -21.07
N ASP A 8 16.13 15.79 -20.90
CA ASP A 8 16.58 16.68 -21.96
C ASP A 8 17.19 15.81 -23.06
N LYS A 9 18.03 14.84 -22.70
CA LYS A 9 18.62 13.94 -23.70
C LYS A 9 17.62 13.05 -24.40
N VAL A 10 16.61 12.50 -23.70
CA VAL A 10 15.53 11.73 -24.35
C VAL A 10 14.74 12.62 -25.32
N PHE A 11 14.47 13.86 -24.93
CA PHE A 11 13.84 14.86 -25.80
C PHE A 11 14.69 15.19 -27.04
N TYR A 12 16.01 15.40 -26.87
CA TYR A 12 16.93 15.64 -27.98
C TYR A 12 17.04 14.43 -28.92
N LEU A 13 17.10 13.20 -28.40
CA LEU A 13 17.12 11.98 -29.22
C LEU A 13 15.84 11.85 -30.06
N ARG A 14 14.67 12.23 -29.51
CA ARG A 14 13.41 12.32 -30.27
C ARG A 14 13.46 13.42 -31.34
N MET A 15 14.02 14.60 -31.02
CA MET A 15 14.20 15.67 -32.00
C MET A 15 15.15 15.28 -33.14
N GLU A 16 16.16 14.46 -32.86
CA GLU A 16 17.07 13.89 -33.87
C GLU A 16 16.46 12.75 -34.70
N SER A 17 15.16 12.45 -34.53
CA SER A 17 14.45 11.37 -35.25
C SER A 17 15.11 9.99 -35.08
N LYS A 18 15.76 9.75 -33.93
CA LYS A 18 16.30 8.43 -33.59
C LYS A 18 15.17 7.41 -33.45
N SER A 19 15.46 6.15 -33.77
CA SER A 19 14.47 5.09 -33.63
C SER A 19 14.09 4.87 -32.16
N GLU A 20 12.89 4.34 -31.90
CA GLU A 20 12.48 4.01 -30.53
C GLU A 20 13.43 3.00 -29.87
N ASP A 21 14.03 2.11 -30.66
CA ASP A 21 15.03 1.15 -30.17
C ASP A 21 16.34 1.83 -29.76
N ASP A 22 16.77 2.89 -30.45
CA ASP A 22 17.94 3.68 -30.05
C ASP A 22 17.70 4.37 -28.70
N ILE A 23 16.49 4.92 -28.50
CA ILE A 23 16.11 5.57 -27.25
C ILE A 23 16.05 4.54 -26.12
N ARG A 24 15.43 3.37 -26.35
CA ARG A 24 15.37 2.26 -25.38
C ARG A 24 16.76 1.79 -24.98
N ASN A 25 17.65 1.57 -25.96
CA ASN A 25 19.03 1.14 -25.70
C ASN A 25 19.84 2.19 -24.93
N TYR A 26 19.62 3.48 -25.21
CA TYR A 26 20.27 4.57 -24.47
C TYR A 26 19.82 4.60 -23.00
N ILE A 27 18.51 4.51 -22.75
CA ILE A 27 17.95 4.51 -21.39
C ILE A 27 18.46 3.28 -20.63
N LYS A 28 18.39 2.09 -21.24
CA LYS A 28 18.92 0.85 -20.67
C LYS A 28 20.39 1.00 -20.26
N LYS A 29 21.24 1.43 -21.18
CA LYS A 29 22.68 1.63 -20.92
C LYS A 29 22.95 2.66 -19.83
N THR A 30 22.13 3.70 -19.74
CA THR A 30 22.29 4.75 -18.73
C THR A 30 21.89 4.24 -17.34
N LEU A 31 20.81 3.48 -17.23
CA LEU A 31 20.32 2.93 -15.96
C LEU A 31 21.18 1.75 -15.47
N GLU A 32 21.76 0.97 -16.37
CA GLU A 32 22.70 -0.13 -16.05
C GLU A 32 24.13 0.35 -15.75
N ASP A 33 24.45 1.63 -16.01
CA ASP A 33 25.76 2.19 -15.65
C ASP A 33 25.93 2.20 -14.12
N GLY A 34 27.00 1.58 -13.62
CA GLY A 34 27.31 1.56 -12.18
C GLY A 34 27.46 2.96 -11.55
N ASN A 35 27.73 3.99 -12.36
CA ASN A 35 27.79 5.40 -11.94
C ASN A 35 26.45 6.14 -12.00
N CYS A 36 25.37 5.47 -12.42
CA CYS A 36 24.02 6.05 -12.45
C CYS A 36 23.60 6.43 -11.03
N SER A 37 23.18 7.69 -10.86
CA SER A 37 22.80 8.20 -9.54
C SER A 37 21.38 7.75 -9.18
N LEU A 38 21.09 7.63 -7.88
CA LEU A 38 19.74 7.31 -7.42
C LEU A 38 18.70 8.35 -7.90
N SER A 39 19.12 9.62 -8.05
CA SER A 39 18.27 10.67 -8.62
C SER A 39 17.91 10.43 -10.09
N ASP A 40 18.84 9.87 -10.88
CA ASP A 40 18.58 9.54 -12.29
C ASP A 40 17.59 8.37 -12.38
N ILE A 41 17.70 7.37 -11.49
CA ILE A 41 16.76 6.25 -11.39
C ILE A 41 15.37 6.76 -11.00
N LYS A 42 15.25 7.57 -9.94
CA LYS A 42 13.97 8.16 -9.53
C LYS A 42 13.32 8.93 -10.67
N PHE A 43 14.11 9.78 -11.31
CA PHE A 43 13.65 10.57 -12.44
C PHE A 43 13.12 9.68 -13.57
N ALA A 44 13.84 8.63 -13.94
CA ALA A 44 13.44 7.72 -15.01
C ALA A 44 12.12 6.98 -14.71
N LEU A 45 11.88 6.63 -13.45
CA LEU A 45 10.66 5.95 -13.01
C LEU A 45 9.45 6.91 -12.91
N GLU A 46 9.66 8.15 -12.48
CA GLU A 46 8.59 9.16 -12.34
C GLU A 46 8.21 9.82 -13.66
N ASN A 47 9.15 9.96 -14.58
CA ASN A 47 8.93 10.69 -15.82
C ASN A 47 8.29 9.79 -16.88
N SER A 48 7.04 10.07 -17.23
CA SER A 48 6.25 9.29 -18.19
C SER A 48 6.89 9.17 -19.58
N ASP A 49 7.66 10.18 -20.03
CA ASP A 49 8.35 10.13 -21.33
C ASP A 49 9.49 9.10 -21.35
N VAL A 50 10.15 8.89 -20.21
CA VAL A 50 11.28 7.95 -20.07
C VAL A 50 10.78 6.56 -19.68
N ASN A 51 9.85 6.51 -18.73
CA ASN A 51 9.26 5.30 -18.16
C ASN A 51 8.69 4.36 -19.23
N ASN A 52 8.09 4.91 -20.30
CA ASN A 52 7.58 4.14 -21.45
C ASN A 52 8.59 3.17 -22.06
N TYR A 53 9.89 3.43 -21.93
CA TYR A 53 10.95 2.59 -22.50
C TYR A 53 11.56 1.61 -21.50
N ILE A 54 11.14 1.63 -20.23
CA ILE A 54 11.65 0.77 -19.17
C ILE A 54 10.86 -0.54 -19.17
N THR A 55 11.57 -1.65 -19.41
CA THR A 55 11.02 -3.01 -19.30
C THR A 55 10.97 -3.47 -17.84
N LEU A 56 10.22 -4.54 -17.54
CA LEU A 56 10.20 -5.10 -16.19
C LEU A 56 11.58 -5.59 -15.74
N ASP A 57 12.40 -6.15 -16.64
CA ASP A 57 13.77 -6.56 -16.30
C ASP A 57 14.62 -5.35 -15.87
N LEU A 58 14.50 -4.23 -16.59
CA LEU A 58 15.22 -3.01 -16.27
C LEU A 58 14.67 -2.36 -14.99
N PHE A 59 13.37 -2.47 -14.75
CA PHE A 59 12.74 -2.04 -13.51
C PHE A 59 13.24 -2.85 -12.31
N SER A 60 13.34 -4.17 -12.43
CA SER A 60 13.94 -5.04 -11.40
C SER A 60 15.39 -4.65 -11.12
N HIS A 61 16.18 -4.35 -12.15
CA HIS A 61 17.53 -3.82 -11.98
C HIS A 61 17.54 -2.48 -11.21
N CYS A 62 16.60 -1.59 -11.50
CA CYS A 62 16.46 -0.32 -10.76
C CYS A 62 16.09 -0.55 -9.29
N ILE A 63 15.22 -1.52 -9.00
CA ILE A 63 14.88 -1.92 -7.63
C ILE A 63 16.14 -2.37 -6.89
N ASP A 64 16.99 -3.17 -7.52
CA ASP A 64 18.22 -3.69 -6.89
C ASP A 64 19.16 -2.57 -6.49
N ARG A 65 19.36 -1.62 -7.39
CA ARG A 65 20.15 -0.40 -7.11
C ARG A 65 19.55 0.44 -5.99
N ILE A 66 18.21 0.54 -5.92
CA ILE A 66 17.51 1.25 -4.84
C ILE A 66 17.71 0.52 -3.51
N VAL A 67 17.59 -0.81 -3.48
CA VAL A 67 17.78 -1.64 -2.29
C VAL A 67 19.22 -1.55 -1.79
N GLU A 68 20.21 -1.66 -2.67
CA GLU A 68 21.64 -1.47 -2.37
C GLU A 68 21.93 -0.12 -1.71
N SER A 69 21.24 0.94 -2.16
CA SER A 69 21.40 2.29 -1.60
C SER A 69 20.80 2.47 -0.19
N LYS A 70 20.03 1.49 0.30
CA LYS A 70 19.24 1.55 1.56
C LYS A 70 18.30 2.75 1.68
N SER A 71 18.03 3.45 0.58
CA SER A 71 17.20 4.66 0.53
C SER A 71 15.79 4.39 0.02
N VAL A 72 15.29 3.16 0.24
CA VAL A 72 14.06 2.62 -0.36
C VAL A 72 12.83 3.47 -0.04
N LYS A 73 12.67 3.91 1.22
CA LYS A 73 11.52 4.75 1.63
C LYS A 73 11.38 6.01 0.78
N GLY A 74 12.49 6.65 0.44
CA GLY A 74 12.51 7.84 -0.41
C GLY A 74 12.28 7.55 -1.91
N CYS A 75 12.11 6.29 -2.30
CA CYS A 75 11.89 5.84 -3.67
C CYS A 75 10.53 5.14 -3.85
N LEU A 76 9.76 4.87 -2.77
CA LEU A 76 8.48 4.16 -2.89
C LEU A 76 7.51 4.86 -3.85
N LYS A 77 7.50 6.20 -3.84
CA LYS A 77 6.59 6.97 -4.72
C LYS A 77 6.95 6.85 -6.20
N CYS A 78 8.22 6.87 -6.56
CA CYS A 78 8.63 6.71 -7.96
C CYS A 78 8.36 5.29 -8.47
N ILE A 79 8.59 4.29 -7.61
CA ILE A 79 8.27 2.89 -7.90
C ILE A 79 6.76 2.71 -8.12
N GLU A 80 5.93 3.29 -7.25
CA GLU A 80 4.47 3.29 -7.40
C GLU A 80 4.02 3.92 -8.72
N ILE A 81 4.55 5.11 -9.06
CA ILE A 81 4.23 5.80 -10.31
C ILE A 81 4.56 4.89 -11.49
N PHE A 82 5.74 4.26 -11.49
CA PHE A 82 6.12 3.32 -12.54
C PHE A 82 5.13 2.18 -12.68
N ALA A 83 4.83 1.47 -11.60
CA ALA A 83 3.95 0.31 -11.63
C ALA A 83 2.53 0.66 -12.09
N ILE A 84 1.98 1.80 -11.63
CA ILE A 84 0.64 2.27 -12.05
C ILE A 84 0.62 2.64 -13.53
N GLU A 85 1.66 3.29 -14.05
CA GLU A 85 1.69 3.59 -15.49
C GLU A 85 1.95 2.34 -16.33
N TYR A 86 2.79 1.43 -15.87
CA TYR A 86 3.05 0.16 -16.55
C TYR A 86 1.78 -0.68 -16.68
N SER A 87 0.98 -0.78 -15.61
CA SER A 87 -0.29 -1.53 -15.60
C SER A 87 -1.37 -0.94 -16.51
N ARG A 88 -1.32 0.37 -16.79
CA ARG A 88 -2.22 1.01 -17.77
C ARG A 88 -1.85 0.71 -19.22
N ARG A 89 -0.58 0.40 -19.49
CA ARG A 89 -0.04 0.24 -20.84
C ARG A 89 0.15 -1.21 -21.27
N ASN A 90 0.31 -2.12 -20.31
CA ASN A 90 0.70 -3.51 -20.56
C ASN A 90 -0.24 -4.50 -19.87
N ASP A 91 -0.12 -5.77 -20.25
CA ASP A 91 -0.69 -6.88 -19.49
C ASP A 91 -0.08 -6.92 -18.07
N CYS A 92 -0.95 -6.84 -17.06
CA CYS A 92 -0.57 -6.80 -15.66
C CYS A 92 -0.05 -8.13 -15.13
N THR A 93 -0.23 -9.26 -15.84
CA THR A 93 0.13 -10.60 -15.35
C THR A 93 1.59 -10.66 -14.90
N LYS A 94 2.53 -10.19 -15.74
CA LYS A 94 3.96 -10.16 -15.42
C LYS A 94 4.33 -9.17 -14.32
N LEU A 95 3.61 -8.05 -14.24
CA LEU A 95 3.80 -7.08 -13.17
C LEU A 95 3.35 -7.69 -11.83
N ASN A 96 2.23 -8.40 -11.82
CA ASN A 96 1.70 -9.07 -10.64
C ASN A 96 2.66 -10.17 -10.15
N GLU A 97 3.21 -10.97 -11.07
CA GLU A 97 4.27 -11.95 -10.77
C GLU A 97 5.48 -11.27 -10.12
N CYS A 98 5.98 -10.17 -10.71
CA CYS A 98 7.07 -9.39 -10.15
C CYS A 98 6.76 -8.85 -8.74
N VAL A 99 5.54 -8.38 -8.49
CA VAL A 99 5.12 -7.92 -7.15
C VAL A 99 5.10 -9.08 -6.15
N ILE A 100 4.61 -10.25 -6.55
CA ILE A 100 4.61 -11.46 -5.72
C ILE A 100 6.05 -11.87 -5.37
N GLU A 101 6.95 -11.89 -6.35
CA GLU A 101 8.37 -12.22 -6.16
C GLU A 101 9.02 -11.28 -5.13
N LEU A 102 8.72 -9.98 -5.20
CA LEU A 102 9.18 -9.01 -4.22
C LEU A 102 8.63 -9.29 -2.81
N ILE A 103 7.36 -9.69 -2.67
CA ILE A 103 6.73 -9.97 -1.37
C ILE A 103 7.37 -11.17 -0.67
N ILE A 104 7.73 -12.22 -1.42
CA ILE A 104 8.32 -13.46 -0.86
C ILE A 104 9.85 -13.44 -0.78
N ASP A 105 10.48 -12.34 -1.21
CA ASP A 105 11.93 -12.20 -1.31
C ASP A 105 12.62 -12.36 0.05
N THR A 106 13.89 -12.79 0.03
CA THR A 106 14.70 -12.93 1.25
C THR A 106 15.14 -11.61 1.83
N ASN A 107 15.23 -10.56 1.01
CA ASN A 107 15.62 -9.21 1.40
C ASN A 107 14.45 -8.41 1.98
N GLY A 108 14.64 -7.83 3.18
CA GLY A 108 13.58 -7.08 3.85
C GLY A 108 13.10 -5.81 3.12
N TYR A 109 13.98 -5.14 2.38
CA TYR A 109 13.62 -3.95 1.61
C TYR A 109 12.86 -4.28 0.32
N ARG A 110 13.19 -5.41 -0.34
CA ARG A 110 12.40 -5.89 -1.49
C ARG A 110 10.98 -6.24 -1.07
N ARG A 111 10.81 -6.91 0.09
CA ARG A 111 9.50 -7.19 0.67
C ARG A 111 8.69 -5.92 0.95
N LEU A 112 9.33 -4.86 1.45
CA LEU A 112 8.68 -3.56 1.65
C LEU A 112 8.13 -3.00 0.33
N ILE A 113 8.92 -3.05 -0.75
CA ILE A 113 8.49 -2.58 -2.07
C ILE A 113 7.30 -3.41 -2.57
N GLY A 114 7.40 -4.74 -2.45
CA GLY A 114 6.33 -5.65 -2.84
C GLY A 114 5.00 -5.35 -2.15
N ARG A 115 5.01 -5.15 -0.82
CA ARG A 115 3.80 -4.78 -0.05
C ARG A 115 3.25 -3.41 -0.44
N HIS A 116 4.11 -2.41 -0.62
CA HIS A 116 3.70 -1.09 -1.08
C HIS A 116 3.02 -1.15 -2.46
N LEU A 117 3.57 -1.94 -3.38
CA LEU A 117 2.99 -2.14 -4.71
C LEU A 117 1.70 -2.94 -4.68
N TRP A 118 1.60 -3.97 -3.83
CA TRP A 118 0.37 -4.71 -3.60
C TRP A 118 -0.80 -3.79 -3.25
N ASP A 119 -0.59 -2.90 -2.28
CA ASP A 119 -1.60 -1.95 -1.86
C ASP A 119 -1.88 -0.90 -2.93
N SER A 120 -0.84 -0.43 -3.62
CA SER A 120 -0.98 0.62 -4.65
C SER A 120 -1.76 0.14 -5.87
N LEU A 121 -1.52 -1.10 -6.31
CA LEU A 121 -2.18 -1.72 -7.46
C LEU A 121 -3.50 -2.41 -7.11
N ASN A 122 -3.84 -2.52 -5.81
CA ASN A 122 -5.02 -3.20 -5.31
C ASN A 122 -5.11 -4.65 -5.81
N LEU A 123 -4.01 -5.39 -5.71
CA LEU A 123 -3.91 -6.77 -6.21
C LEU A 123 -4.81 -7.76 -5.47
N ASN A 124 -5.43 -7.35 -4.38
CA ASN A 124 -6.42 -8.12 -3.66
C ASN A 124 -7.63 -8.53 -4.51
N ASP A 125 -8.01 -7.68 -5.47
CA ASP A 125 -9.14 -7.91 -6.39
C ASP A 125 -8.70 -8.60 -7.71
N SER A 126 -7.45 -9.04 -7.80
CA SER A 126 -6.93 -9.74 -8.99
C SER A 126 -7.28 -11.24 -8.97
N ASP A 127 -7.23 -11.88 -10.14
CA ASP A 127 -7.49 -13.33 -10.30
C ASP A 127 -6.30 -14.22 -9.88
N LEU A 128 -5.31 -13.68 -9.15
CA LEU A 128 -4.13 -14.42 -8.71
C LEU A 128 -4.51 -15.54 -7.73
N ASP A 129 -4.26 -16.79 -8.11
CA ASP A 129 -4.40 -17.94 -7.22
C ASP A 129 -3.06 -18.21 -6.50
N LEU A 130 -3.04 -17.92 -5.21
CA LEU A 130 -1.85 -18.10 -4.37
C LEU A 130 -1.80 -19.49 -3.70
N LEU A 131 -2.92 -20.23 -3.66
CA LEU A 131 -3.03 -21.50 -2.93
C LEU A 131 -2.42 -22.68 -3.69
N THR A 132 -2.23 -22.55 -5.01
CA THR A 132 -1.57 -23.57 -5.84
C THR A 132 -0.05 -23.65 -5.67
N ASN A 133 0.53 -22.66 -4.98
CA ASN A 133 1.98 -22.61 -4.74
C ASN A 133 2.41 -23.56 -3.62
N ASN A 134 3.71 -23.83 -3.55
CA ASN A 134 4.27 -24.70 -2.50
C ASN A 134 4.17 -24.08 -1.09
N GLU A 135 4.32 -24.93 -0.07
CA GLU A 135 4.24 -24.54 1.34
C GLU A 135 5.15 -23.35 1.71
N GLU A 136 6.41 -23.37 1.27
CA GLU A 136 7.40 -22.33 1.59
C GLU A 136 6.97 -20.96 1.05
N PHE A 137 6.49 -20.92 -0.20
CA PHE A 137 5.94 -19.72 -0.81
C PHE A 137 4.77 -19.19 0.00
N GLN A 138 3.80 -20.05 0.32
CA GLN A 138 2.59 -19.64 1.03
C GLN A 138 2.92 -19.07 2.42
N MET A 139 3.82 -19.73 3.15
CA MET A 139 4.30 -19.25 4.45
C MET A 139 4.98 -17.88 4.33
N ARG A 140 5.92 -17.71 3.38
CA ARG A 140 6.63 -16.43 3.18
C ARG A 140 5.66 -15.32 2.81
N PHE A 141 4.67 -15.61 1.98
CA PHE A 141 3.65 -14.66 1.57
C PHE A 141 2.84 -14.19 2.79
N VAL A 142 2.25 -15.11 3.56
CA VAL A 142 1.43 -14.80 4.75
C VAL A 142 2.23 -14.00 5.78
N LEU A 143 3.46 -14.43 6.08
CA LEU A 143 4.34 -13.72 7.01
C LEU A 143 4.64 -12.30 6.53
N SER A 144 5.01 -12.15 5.25
CA SER A 144 5.39 -10.86 4.68
C SER A 144 4.20 -9.90 4.67
N ILE A 145 3.08 -10.29 4.04
CA ILE A 145 1.96 -9.39 3.73
C ILE A 145 1.27 -8.83 4.98
N LEU A 146 1.32 -9.54 6.12
CA LEU A 146 0.72 -9.09 7.38
C LEU A 146 1.75 -8.49 8.37
N SER A 147 3.04 -8.47 8.03
CA SER A 147 4.11 -8.10 8.98
C SER A 147 4.13 -6.65 9.44
N ASP A 148 3.67 -5.71 8.60
CA ASP A 148 3.76 -4.26 8.86
C ASP A 148 2.46 -3.67 9.43
N PHE A 149 1.43 -4.50 9.63
CA PHE A 149 0.09 -4.08 10.04
C PHE A 149 -0.51 -2.96 9.16
N ASP A 150 -0.14 -2.84 7.89
CA ASP A 150 -0.68 -1.79 7.01
C ASP A 150 -2.06 -2.20 6.44
N ASN A 151 -2.60 -1.46 5.47
CA ASN A 151 -3.97 -1.48 4.98
C ASN A 151 -4.73 -2.84 4.99
N PRO A 152 -5.61 -3.09 5.98
CA PRO A 152 -6.35 -4.36 6.11
C PRO A 152 -7.33 -4.61 4.97
N GLN A 153 -7.92 -3.56 4.42
CA GLN A 153 -8.94 -3.68 3.37
C GLN A 153 -8.36 -4.21 2.06
N LYS A 154 -7.06 -3.96 1.83
CA LYS A 154 -6.33 -4.36 0.62
C LYS A 154 -5.57 -5.68 0.77
N ARG A 155 -5.54 -6.29 1.94
CA ARG A 155 -4.70 -7.47 2.20
C ARG A 155 -5.50 -8.66 2.71
N LEU A 156 -6.57 -8.43 3.49
CA LEU A 156 -7.25 -9.50 4.20
C LEU A 156 -7.99 -10.49 3.28
N SER A 157 -8.67 -10.06 2.21
CA SER A 157 -9.49 -11.03 1.46
C SER A 157 -8.67 -12.15 0.82
N LYS A 158 -7.52 -11.86 0.20
CA LYS A 158 -6.63 -12.93 -0.28
C LYS A 158 -5.88 -13.64 0.84
N THR A 159 -5.51 -12.94 1.91
CA THR A 159 -4.74 -13.57 2.99
C THR A 159 -5.57 -14.55 3.83
N LEU A 160 -6.87 -14.29 4.01
CA LEU A 160 -7.77 -15.21 4.74
C LEU A 160 -8.02 -16.52 3.98
N LEU A 161 -7.89 -16.52 2.65
CA LEU A 161 -8.01 -17.75 1.84
C LEU A 161 -6.95 -18.80 2.21
N PHE A 162 -5.83 -18.41 2.83
CA PHE A 162 -4.82 -19.37 3.29
C PHE A 162 -5.29 -20.28 4.43
N PHE A 163 -6.44 -20.01 5.07
CA PHE A 163 -7.11 -21.02 5.90
C PHE A 163 -7.54 -22.25 5.09
N ASN A 164 -7.69 -22.12 3.77
CA ASN A 164 -8.02 -23.22 2.85
C ASN A 164 -6.77 -23.88 2.25
N SER A 165 -5.55 -23.49 2.68
CA SER A 165 -4.32 -24.14 2.25
C SER A 165 -4.33 -25.62 2.65
N ASP A 166 -3.79 -26.49 1.79
CA ASP A 166 -3.62 -27.92 2.11
C ASP A 166 -2.61 -28.14 3.25
N TYR A 167 -1.71 -27.19 3.48
CA TYR A 167 -0.63 -27.29 4.47
C TYR A 167 -1.07 -26.77 5.85
N SER A 168 -1.05 -27.64 6.87
CA SER A 168 -1.38 -27.25 8.25
C SER A 168 -0.43 -26.21 8.84
N SER A 169 0.85 -26.28 8.49
CA SER A 169 1.87 -25.30 8.85
C SER A 169 1.54 -23.88 8.37
N VAL A 170 1.05 -23.74 7.13
CA VAL A 170 0.60 -22.47 6.55
C VAL A 170 -0.60 -21.93 7.31
N ARG A 171 -1.61 -22.79 7.56
CA ARG A 171 -2.79 -22.41 8.34
C ARG A 171 -2.41 -21.96 9.76
N MET A 172 -1.52 -22.69 10.43
CA MET A 172 -1.04 -22.34 11.77
C MET A 172 -0.21 -21.04 11.76
N CYS A 173 0.62 -20.84 10.73
CA CYS A 173 1.34 -19.59 10.53
C CYS A 173 0.36 -18.40 10.40
N LEU A 174 -0.71 -18.58 9.62
CA LEU A 174 -1.76 -17.58 9.49
C LEU A 174 -2.42 -17.28 10.84
N VAL A 175 -2.79 -18.28 11.64
CA VAL A 175 -3.38 -18.07 12.98
C VAL A 175 -2.49 -17.13 13.82
N ASN A 176 -1.20 -17.42 13.88
CA ASN A 176 -0.25 -16.66 14.72
C ASN A 176 -0.11 -15.20 14.30
N VAL A 177 0.01 -14.95 12.99
CA VAL A 177 0.18 -13.57 12.48
C VAL A 177 -1.15 -12.83 12.52
N LEU A 178 -2.24 -13.49 12.13
CA LEU A 178 -3.57 -12.90 12.07
C LEU A 178 -4.09 -12.56 13.47
N ALA A 179 -3.69 -13.26 14.54
CA ALA A 179 -4.07 -12.90 15.90
C ALA A 179 -3.63 -11.46 16.28
N ASN A 180 -2.36 -11.13 16.02
CA ASN A 180 -1.84 -9.77 16.22
C ASN A 180 -2.53 -8.75 15.31
N TYR A 181 -2.82 -9.17 14.09
CA TYR A 181 -3.53 -8.34 13.12
C TYR A 181 -4.98 -8.08 13.56
N ALA A 182 -5.69 -9.06 14.14
CA ALA A 182 -7.04 -8.94 14.67
C ALA A 182 -7.13 -8.02 15.89
N TYR A 183 -6.10 -7.96 16.73
CA TYR A 183 -6.04 -6.98 17.82
C TYR A 183 -6.09 -5.54 17.30
N ASN A 184 -5.37 -5.23 16.22
CA ASN A 184 -5.37 -3.89 15.61
C ASN A 184 -6.58 -3.66 14.69
N TYR A 185 -6.94 -4.74 13.99
CA TYR A 185 -7.92 -5.04 12.95
C TYR A 185 -9.36 -5.38 13.28
N TYR A 186 -9.79 -5.45 14.55
CA TYR A 186 -10.91 -6.31 14.93
C TYR A 186 -12.17 -6.17 14.05
N GLY A 187 -12.70 -4.95 13.87
CA GLY A 187 -13.92 -4.73 13.10
C GLY A 187 -13.79 -5.14 11.63
N THR A 188 -12.61 -4.92 11.05
CA THR A 188 -12.30 -5.23 9.65
C THR A 188 -12.10 -6.72 9.46
N VAL A 189 -11.31 -7.35 10.33
CA VAL A 189 -11.08 -8.79 10.30
C VAL A 189 -12.41 -9.54 10.42
N LYS A 190 -13.30 -9.12 11.33
CA LYS A 190 -14.65 -9.68 11.48
C LYS A 190 -15.43 -9.63 10.15
N LYS A 191 -15.49 -8.44 9.55
CA LYS A 191 -16.20 -8.21 8.28
C LYS A 191 -15.68 -9.08 7.14
N TYR A 192 -14.37 -9.32 7.07
CA TYR A 192 -13.79 -10.13 5.99
C TYR A 192 -13.93 -11.63 6.26
N ILE A 193 -13.83 -12.09 7.51
CA ILE A 193 -14.11 -13.49 7.87
C ILE A 193 -15.54 -13.87 7.51
N ASP A 194 -16.53 -13.03 7.85
CA ASP A 194 -17.95 -13.28 7.55
C ASP A 194 -18.24 -13.37 6.04
N LYS A 195 -17.34 -12.85 5.19
CA LYS A 195 -17.47 -12.82 3.74
C LYS A 195 -16.65 -13.88 3.01
N THR A 196 -15.67 -14.47 3.67
CA THR A 196 -14.72 -15.38 3.04
C THR A 196 -15.19 -16.81 3.27
N GLU A 197 -15.26 -17.60 2.21
CA GLU A 197 -15.54 -19.03 2.34
C GLU A 197 -14.30 -19.75 2.90
N ILE A 198 -14.37 -20.13 4.17
CA ILE A 198 -13.28 -20.79 4.89
C ILE A 198 -13.70 -22.21 5.25
N ASN A 199 -12.86 -23.18 4.88
CA ASN A 199 -13.01 -24.58 5.23
C ASN A 199 -12.79 -24.78 6.73
N GLU A 200 -13.62 -25.61 7.35
CA GLU A 200 -13.37 -26.00 8.74
C GLU A 200 -12.05 -26.78 8.85
N SER A 201 -11.13 -26.22 9.63
CA SER A 201 -9.87 -26.85 10.04
C SER A 201 -9.65 -26.63 11.54
N ASP A 202 -8.81 -27.44 12.16
CA ASP A 202 -8.48 -27.29 13.58
C ASP A 202 -7.81 -25.93 13.84
N GLU A 203 -6.99 -25.44 12.91
CA GLU A 203 -6.35 -24.12 13.00
C GLU A 203 -7.38 -22.99 12.90
N TYR A 204 -8.34 -23.08 11.98
CA TYR A 204 -9.42 -22.10 11.90
C TYR A 204 -10.31 -22.10 13.14
N LYS A 205 -10.58 -23.27 13.73
CA LYS A 205 -11.31 -23.38 15.00
C LYS A 205 -10.58 -22.69 16.14
N GLN A 206 -9.25 -22.87 16.23
CA GLN A 206 -8.42 -22.17 17.22
C GLN A 206 -8.50 -20.65 17.06
N PHE A 207 -8.35 -20.15 15.82
CA PHE A 207 -8.47 -18.72 15.56
C PHE A 207 -9.88 -18.20 15.87
N SER A 208 -10.93 -18.94 15.50
CA SER A 208 -12.33 -18.57 15.74
C SER A 208 -12.66 -18.50 17.23
N ALA A 209 -12.11 -19.40 18.04
CA ALA A 209 -12.23 -19.36 19.50
C ALA A 209 -11.57 -18.10 20.07
N PHE A 210 -10.31 -17.82 19.70
CA PHE A 210 -9.60 -16.60 20.06
C PHE A 210 -10.40 -15.33 19.64
N PHE A 211 -10.89 -15.31 18.41
CA PHE A 211 -11.59 -14.16 17.87
C PHE A 211 -12.95 -13.94 18.56
N SER A 212 -13.61 -15.00 19.02
CA SER A 212 -14.84 -14.93 19.81
C SER A 212 -14.60 -14.33 21.20
N GLU A 213 -13.48 -14.67 21.85
CA GLU A 213 -13.07 -14.03 23.11
C GLU A 213 -12.79 -12.54 22.91
N LEU A 214 -12.13 -12.18 21.81
CA LEU A 214 -11.85 -10.80 21.44
C LEU A 214 -13.15 -10.01 21.18
N ASP A 215 -14.11 -10.60 20.45
CA ASP A 215 -15.45 -10.05 20.21
C ASP A 215 -16.20 -9.78 21.52
N ALA A 216 -16.17 -10.72 22.46
CA ALA A 216 -16.77 -10.55 23.78
C ALA A 216 -16.12 -9.40 24.57
N LYS A 217 -14.79 -9.28 24.51
CA LYS A 217 -14.04 -8.18 25.14
C LYS A 217 -14.43 -6.82 24.56
N PHE A 218 -14.46 -6.67 23.24
CA PHE A 218 -14.86 -5.41 22.60
C PHE A 218 -16.32 -5.05 22.90
N LYS A 219 -17.24 -6.01 22.83
CA LYS A 219 -18.65 -5.79 23.23
C LYS A 219 -18.80 -5.38 24.69
N TYR A 220 -17.90 -5.82 25.57
CA TYR A 220 -17.88 -5.35 26.96
C TYR A 220 -17.36 -3.91 27.05
N MET A 221 -16.25 -3.60 26.38
CA MET A 221 -15.68 -2.25 26.35
C MET A 221 -16.66 -1.22 25.77
N ASP A 222 -17.42 -1.57 24.73
CA ASP A 222 -18.45 -0.70 24.13
C ASP A 222 -19.57 -0.33 25.12
N LYS A 223 -19.79 -1.13 26.16
CA LYS A 223 -20.77 -0.83 27.22
C LYS A 223 -20.20 0.11 28.29
N CYS A 224 -18.88 0.26 28.38
CA CYS A 224 -18.21 1.13 29.34
C CYS A 224 -18.19 2.57 28.80
N LYS A 225 -19.09 3.42 29.30
CA LYS A 225 -19.20 4.81 28.86
C LYS A 225 -17.91 5.59 29.10
N GLU A 226 -17.14 5.24 30.13
CA GLU A 226 -15.86 5.84 30.48
C GLU A 226 -14.80 5.69 29.37
N LEU A 227 -14.93 4.66 28.52
CA LEU A 227 -14.02 4.45 27.39
C LEU A 227 -14.45 5.23 26.14
N LEU A 228 -15.68 5.75 26.09
CA LEU A 228 -16.14 6.57 24.99
C LEU A 228 -15.52 7.97 25.08
N SER A 229 -14.82 8.40 24.03
CA SER A 229 -14.18 9.73 23.98
C SER A 229 -15.19 10.87 24.16
N ASP A 230 -16.42 10.69 23.69
CA ASP A 230 -17.54 11.61 23.88
C ASP A 230 -17.87 11.86 25.36
N TYR A 231 -17.62 10.85 26.21
CA TYR A 231 -17.93 10.91 27.63
C TYR A 231 -16.71 11.31 28.47
N SER A 232 -15.54 10.73 28.20
CA SER A 232 -14.33 10.95 29.01
C SER A 232 -13.56 12.22 28.64
N MET A 233 -13.62 12.65 27.37
CA MET A 233 -12.85 13.80 26.88
C MET A 233 -13.66 14.71 25.93
N PRO A 234 -14.88 15.14 26.29
CA PRO A 234 -15.79 15.85 25.38
C PRO A 234 -15.19 17.14 24.82
N THR A 235 -14.50 17.93 25.64
CA THR A 235 -13.90 19.21 25.24
C THR A 235 -12.70 19.05 24.30
N ILE A 236 -11.90 18.00 24.52
CA ILE A 236 -10.76 17.67 23.65
C ILE A 236 -11.29 17.20 22.31
N LEU A 237 -12.26 16.29 22.31
CA LEU A 237 -12.87 15.79 21.08
C LEU A 237 -13.52 16.92 20.28
N GLU A 238 -14.25 17.83 20.95
CA GLU A 238 -14.82 19.00 20.30
C GLU A 238 -13.73 19.89 19.68
N SER A 239 -12.62 20.10 20.39
CA SER A 239 -11.47 20.87 19.89
C SER A 239 -10.81 20.20 18.68
N CYS A 240 -10.61 18.88 18.71
CA CYS A 240 -10.11 18.09 17.59
C CYS A 240 -11.06 18.17 16.39
N ASN A 241 -12.36 18.02 16.61
CA ASN A 241 -13.37 18.12 15.56
C ASN A 241 -13.36 19.51 14.91
N ARG A 242 -13.26 20.59 15.71
CA ARG A 242 -13.10 21.96 15.18
C ARG A 242 -11.80 22.12 14.39
N ALA A 243 -10.69 21.59 14.88
CA ALA A 243 -9.40 21.64 14.18
C ALA A 243 -9.45 20.91 12.83
N THR A 244 -10.02 19.70 12.80
CA THR A 244 -10.25 18.92 11.58
C THR A 244 -11.13 19.68 10.59
N GLN A 245 -12.25 20.25 11.05
CA GLN A 245 -13.12 21.07 10.20
C GLN A 245 -12.40 22.30 9.62
N ASN A 246 -11.57 22.97 10.42
CA ASN A 246 -10.79 24.12 9.96
C ASN A 246 -9.74 23.71 8.93
N PHE A 247 -9.01 22.63 9.19
CA PHE A 247 -8.03 22.08 8.24
C PHE A 247 -8.70 21.69 6.92
N MET A 248 -9.86 21.02 6.96
CA MET A 248 -10.64 20.71 5.75
C MET A 248 -11.03 21.99 4.99
N LYS A 249 -11.54 23.01 5.68
CA LYS A 249 -11.90 24.31 5.05
C LYS A 249 -10.69 24.99 4.41
N GLU A 250 -9.54 24.98 5.06
CA GLU A 250 -8.31 25.57 4.49
C GLU A 250 -7.80 24.79 3.29
N THR A 251 -7.82 23.46 3.36
CA THR A 251 -7.43 22.58 2.25
C THR A 251 -8.35 22.80 1.04
N MET A 252 -9.65 22.96 1.26
CA MET A 252 -10.61 23.32 0.20
C MET A 252 -10.30 24.70 -0.40
N LYS A 253 -10.05 25.73 0.43
CA LYS A 253 -9.65 27.05 -0.06
C LYS A 253 -8.34 27.02 -0.85
N MET A 254 -7.37 26.21 -0.44
CA MET A 254 -6.11 26.04 -1.18
C MET A 254 -6.30 25.31 -2.50
N ALA A 255 -7.17 24.29 -2.53
CA ALA A 255 -7.55 23.59 -3.76
C ALA A 255 -8.29 24.52 -4.72
N GLU A 256 -9.20 25.36 -4.23
CA GLU A 256 -9.90 26.39 -5.02
C GLU A 256 -8.92 27.42 -5.59
N ARG A 257 -7.95 27.89 -4.80
CA ARG A 257 -6.91 28.84 -5.27
C ARG A 257 -5.96 28.26 -6.31
N LYS A 258 -5.77 26.94 -6.34
CA LYS A 258 -4.94 26.25 -7.33
C LYS A 258 -5.69 25.87 -8.62
N ARG A 259 -7.01 26.08 -8.69
CA ARG A 259 -7.86 25.83 -9.88
C ARG A 259 -7.99 27.05 -10.80
N ASP A 260 -6.85 27.61 -11.23
CA ASP A 260 -6.81 28.57 -12.35
C ASP A 260 -6.35 27.85 -13.63
N SER A 261 -7.07 26.81 -14.04
CA SER A 261 -6.78 26.06 -15.27
C SER A 261 -7.77 26.41 -16.39
N ILE A 262 -7.33 26.34 -17.64
CA ILE A 262 -8.16 26.56 -18.84
C ILE A 262 -9.40 25.62 -18.86
N VAL A 263 -9.32 24.47 -18.20
CA VAL A 263 -10.41 23.48 -18.10
C VAL A 263 -11.61 24.02 -17.31
N ASP A 264 -11.40 24.89 -16.31
CA ASP A 264 -12.47 25.48 -15.50
C ASP A 264 -13.35 26.48 -16.26
N LYS A 265 -12.93 26.92 -17.47
CA LYS A 265 -13.76 27.73 -18.39
C LYS A 265 -14.73 26.88 -19.21
N PHE A 266 -14.46 25.59 -19.38
CA PHE A 266 -15.26 24.65 -20.18
C PHE A 266 -16.13 23.71 -19.33
N MET A 267 -15.93 23.69 -18.01
CA MET A 267 -16.75 22.92 -17.07
C MET A 267 -17.88 23.77 -16.48
N THR A 268 -19.06 23.19 -16.35
CA THR A 268 -20.23 23.83 -15.71
C THR A 268 -19.91 24.14 -14.25
N LYS A 269 -19.99 25.42 -13.86
CA LYS A 269 -19.82 25.84 -12.47
C LYS A 269 -21.02 25.38 -11.66
N ILE A 270 -20.79 24.52 -10.68
CA ILE A 270 -21.83 23.94 -9.86
C ILE A 270 -21.91 24.67 -8.52
N ALA A 271 -23.11 25.10 -8.11
CA ALA A 271 -23.32 25.75 -6.82
C ALA A 271 -23.39 24.71 -5.70
N LEU A 272 -22.58 24.87 -4.65
CA LEU A 272 -22.62 23.98 -3.47
C LEU A 272 -23.85 24.30 -2.61
N GLY A 273 -24.68 23.30 -2.38
CA GLY A 273 -25.83 23.39 -1.46
C GLY A 273 -25.40 23.28 0.00
N LYS A 274 -26.14 23.93 0.91
CA LYS A 274 -26.00 23.67 2.36
C LYS A 274 -26.39 22.22 2.63
N GLY A 275 -25.40 21.35 2.86
CA GLY A 275 -25.62 19.91 3.10
C GLY A 275 -24.61 18.96 2.44
N GLY A 276 -23.54 19.48 1.80
CA GLY A 276 -22.50 18.61 1.22
C GLY A 276 -22.90 18.01 -0.13
N GLY A 277 -23.71 18.72 -0.90
CA GLY A 277 -24.13 18.36 -2.26
C GLY A 277 -23.95 19.54 -3.24
N TRP A 278 -24.08 19.27 -4.54
CA TRP A 278 -24.18 20.28 -5.59
C TRP A 278 -25.64 20.46 -6.03
N LEU A 279 -26.04 21.69 -6.37
CA LEU A 279 -27.40 22.01 -6.81
C LEU A 279 -27.56 21.74 -8.32
N ASP A 280 -28.55 20.94 -8.70
CA ASP A 280 -28.94 20.80 -10.10
C ASP A 280 -29.66 22.07 -10.62
N GLU A 281 -29.91 22.13 -11.92
CA GLU A 281 -30.57 23.28 -12.58
C GLU A 281 -31.99 23.55 -12.04
N ASN A 282 -32.60 22.56 -11.36
CA ASN A 282 -33.92 22.65 -10.75
C ASN A 282 -33.85 22.98 -9.25
N GLY A 283 -32.65 23.18 -8.69
CA GLY A 283 -32.44 23.51 -7.28
C GLY A 283 -32.44 22.30 -6.34
N ASN A 284 -32.41 21.06 -6.84
CA ASN A 284 -32.28 19.88 -5.99
C ASN A 284 -30.81 19.64 -5.62
N VAL A 285 -30.57 19.23 -4.38
CA VAL A 285 -29.22 18.93 -3.89
C VAL A 285 -28.84 17.50 -4.27
N GLN A 286 -27.92 17.35 -5.21
CA GLN A 286 -27.23 16.10 -5.52
C GLN A 286 -26.07 15.92 -4.53
N GLN A 287 -26.08 14.87 -3.71
CA GLN A 287 -25.03 14.66 -2.70
C GLN A 287 -23.64 14.54 -3.35
N LEU A 288 -22.62 15.18 -2.75
CA LEU A 288 -21.24 14.97 -3.14
C LEU A 288 -20.86 13.53 -2.80
N ALA A 289 -19.97 12.93 -3.60
CA ALA A 289 -19.34 11.69 -3.22
C ALA A 289 -18.68 11.88 -1.85
N HIS A 290 -19.08 11.06 -0.87
CA HIS A 290 -18.46 11.00 0.45
C HIS A 290 -16.93 10.90 0.31
N ILE A 291 -16.18 11.50 1.25
CA ILE A 291 -14.71 11.42 1.34
C ILE A 291 -14.30 9.97 1.07
N LYS A 292 -13.67 9.75 -0.09
CA LYS A 292 -13.49 8.41 -0.67
C LYS A 292 -12.38 7.61 0.00
N PHE A 293 -11.58 8.23 0.87
CA PHE A 293 -10.43 7.59 1.49
C PHE A 293 -10.46 7.80 3.01
N SER A 294 -11.01 6.81 3.71
CA SER A 294 -10.73 6.54 5.11
C SER A 294 -9.90 5.27 5.11
N CYS A 295 -8.60 5.36 5.37
CA CYS A 295 -7.81 4.17 5.68
C CYS A 295 -7.95 3.90 7.19
N GLU A 296 -8.28 2.66 7.54
CA GLU A 296 -8.26 2.25 8.93
C GLU A 296 -6.80 2.27 9.40
N MET A 297 -6.55 3.00 10.48
CA MET A 297 -5.27 2.99 11.18
C MET A 297 -5.32 1.90 12.24
N PRO A 298 -4.19 1.23 12.55
CA PRO A 298 -4.18 0.22 13.59
C PRO A 298 -4.62 0.86 14.89
N ILE A 299 -5.48 0.18 15.65
CA ILE A 299 -5.95 0.68 16.96
C ILE A 299 -4.77 0.87 17.94
N MET A 300 -3.61 0.26 17.64
CA MET A 300 -2.41 0.30 18.47
C MET A 300 -2.75 -0.02 19.92
N LEU A 301 -3.52 -1.12 20.15
CA LEU A 301 -3.94 -1.55 21.49
C LEU A 301 -2.75 -1.68 22.45
N ASN A 302 -1.56 -1.91 21.91
CA ASN A 302 -0.28 -1.70 22.56
C ASN A 302 0.47 -0.63 21.77
N ALA A 303 0.30 0.63 22.11
CA ALA A 303 1.12 1.71 21.55
C ALA A 303 2.57 1.37 21.88
N LEU A 304 3.32 0.92 20.87
CA LEU A 304 4.74 0.68 21.01
C LEU A 304 5.38 2.00 21.43
N SER A 305 6.23 1.98 22.44
CA SER A 305 7.10 3.10 22.73
C SER A 305 7.95 3.42 21.48
N PRO A 306 8.46 4.64 21.32
CA PRO A 306 9.28 4.99 20.15
C PRO A 306 10.46 4.03 19.91
N LEU A 307 11.01 3.43 20.97
CA LEU A 307 12.07 2.43 20.89
C LEU A 307 11.56 1.08 20.37
N GLU A 308 10.43 0.60 20.89
CA GLU A 308 9.80 -0.64 20.43
C GLU A 308 9.30 -0.51 18.99
N GLU A 309 8.79 0.66 18.61
CA GLU A 309 8.38 0.96 17.24
C GLU A 309 9.59 0.95 16.30
N GLN A 310 10.70 1.59 16.71
CA GLN A 310 11.93 1.56 15.94
C GLN A 310 12.50 0.13 15.81
N GLU A 311 12.47 -0.66 16.88
CA GLU A 311 12.90 -2.05 16.88
C GLU A 311 12.01 -2.92 15.98
N PHE A 312 10.69 -2.75 16.07
CA PHE A 312 9.72 -3.42 15.22
C PHE A 312 10.00 -3.15 13.74
N PHE A 313 10.14 -1.88 13.35
CA PHE A 313 10.46 -1.53 11.97
C PHE A 313 11.83 -2.05 11.54
N ASN A 314 12.84 -1.98 12.40
CA ASN A 314 14.16 -2.52 12.08
C ASN A 314 14.11 -4.03 11.85
N ASN A 315 13.38 -4.78 12.67
CA ASN A 315 13.19 -6.22 12.52
C ASN A 315 12.44 -6.56 11.23
N MET A 316 11.48 -5.74 10.82
CA MET A 316 10.73 -5.91 9.57
C MET A 316 11.62 -5.79 8.32
N TYR A 317 12.66 -4.95 8.36
CA TYR A 317 13.61 -4.78 7.25
C TYR A 317 14.76 -5.79 7.26
N LEU A 318 14.82 -6.71 8.23
CA LEU A 318 15.85 -7.74 8.26
C LEU A 318 15.61 -8.80 7.19
N ASP A 319 16.71 -9.37 6.69
CA ASP A 319 16.64 -10.51 5.78
C ASP A 319 16.18 -11.77 6.54
N TRP A 320 15.49 -12.69 5.86
CA TRP A 320 14.99 -13.92 6.49
C TRP A 320 16.09 -14.73 7.18
N SER A 321 17.29 -14.77 6.59
CA SER A 321 18.48 -15.42 7.16
C SER A 321 18.93 -14.80 8.48
N THR A 322 18.68 -13.51 8.69
CA THR A 322 19.02 -12.82 9.94
C THR A 322 17.96 -13.08 11.01
N ILE A 323 16.70 -13.22 10.59
CA ILE A 323 15.56 -13.54 11.48
C ILE A 323 15.68 -14.97 12.00
N SER A 324 16.02 -15.95 11.15
CA SER A 324 16.20 -17.35 11.57
C SER A 324 17.30 -17.49 12.64
N ASN A 325 18.43 -16.82 12.43
CA ASN A 325 19.58 -16.89 13.35
C ASN A 325 19.34 -16.22 14.71
N LYS A 326 18.37 -15.30 14.81
CA LYS A 326 17.97 -14.69 16.10
C LYS A 326 17.10 -15.64 16.92
N ASN A 327 16.30 -16.49 16.29
CA ASN A 327 15.38 -17.42 16.97
C ASN A 327 16.07 -18.71 17.43
N GLU A 328 17.31 -18.98 16.99
CA GLU A 328 18.13 -20.11 17.42
C GLU A 328 19.02 -19.81 18.64
N LYS A 329 19.03 -18.57 19.15
CA LYS A 329 19.83 -18.14 20.31
C LYS A 329 18.96 -17.82 21.52
#